data_AF-A0ABD5F3P7-F1
#
_entry.id   AF-A0ABD5F3P7-F1
#
_cell.length_a   1.000
_cell.length_b   1.000
_cell.length_c   1.000
_cell.angle_alpha   90.00
_cell.angle_beta   90.00
_cell.angle_gamma   90.00
#
_symmetry.space_group_name_H-M   'P 1'
#
loop_
_entity.id
_entity.type
_entity.pdbx_description
1 polymer ?
#
loop_
_entity_poly.entity_id
_entity_poly.type
_entity_poly.pdbx_seq_one_letter_code
_entity_poly.pdbx_strand_id
1 'polypeptide(L)'
;LRLSAGSSGRRPLVPQQRPAVIPLSYAQQRLWFLNRFEGGVATYNMPIAFQINGAIDVDALGSALDDVITRHESLRTVFPDVQGVPLQQVIPAQPGLWRRGGPAVVQLQESYVVDELISLAEYRFDLSAE
;
A
#
# COMPACT_ATOMS: atom_id res chain seq x y z
N LEU A 1 40.50 22.93 -12.40
CA LEU A 1 39.31 22.27 -12.97
C LEU A 1 38.06 23.03 -12.54
N ARG A 2 37.31 23.61 -13.47
CA ARG A 2 35.98 24.18 -13.20
C ARG A 2 34.95 23.07 -13.46
N LEU A 3 34.15 22.73 -12.46
CA LEU A 3 32.99 21.86 -12.63
C LEU A 3 31.87 22.71 -13.21
N SER A 4 31.54 22.48 -14.48
CA SER A 4 30.37 23.08 -15.14
C SER A 4 29.11 22.58 -14.46
N ALA A 5 28.37 23.49 -13.81
CA ALA A 5 27.03 23.21 -13.34
C ALA A 5 26.09 23.06 -14.54
N GLY A 6 25.96 21.84 -15.05
CA GLY A 6 24.93 21.48 -16.01
C GLY A 6 23.61 21.28 -15.29
N SER A 7 22.87 22.36 -15.02
CA SER A 7 21.44 22.26 -14.79
C SER A 7 20.75 21.96 -16.12
N SER A 8 20.84 20.71 -16.59
CA SER A 8 19.86 20.21 -17.55
C SER A 8 18.53 20.17 -16.80
N GLY A 9 17.72 21.21 -17.01
CA GLY A 9 16.41 21.34 -16.39
C GLY A 9 15.61 20.06 -16.59
N ARG A 10 15.31 19.36 -15.49
CA ARG A 10 14.39 18.22 -15.53
C ARG A 10 13.11 18.70 -16.20
N ARG A 11 12.71 18.05 -17.29
CA ARG A 11 11.43 18.33 -17.92
C ARG A 11 10.32 18.14 -16.87
N PRO A 12 9.30 19.01 -16.85
CA PRO A 12 8.17 18.84 -15.95
C PRO A 12 7.55 17.46 -16.09
N LEU A 13 7.14 16.88 -14.96
CA LEU A 13 6.34 15.67 -14.96
C LEU A 13 4.98 16.01 -15.56
N VAL A 14 4.63 15.32 -16.63
CA VAL A 14 3.32 15.40 -17.27
C VAL A 14 2.67 14.02 -17.22
N PRO A 15 1.33 13.95 -17.23
CA PRO A 15 0.63 12.68 -17.40
C PRO A 15 1.17 11.94 -18.63
N GLN A 16 1.35 10.62 -18.51
CA GLN A 16 1.79 9.76 -19.61
C GLN A 16 0.72 8.72 -19.91
N GLN A 17 0.69 8.25 -21.14
CA GLN A 17 -0.14 7.10 -21.48
C GLN A 17 0.39 5.86 -20.72
N ARG A 18 -0.53 5.12 -20.10
CA ARG A 18 -0.18 3.91 -19.38
C ARG A 18 0.30 2.83 -20.36
N PRO A 19 1.50 2.27 -20.19
CA PRO A 19 1.95 1.12 -20.99
C PRO A 19 1.12 -0.12 -20.62
N ALA A 20 1.10 -1.11 -21.52
CA ALA A 20 0.42 -2.38 -21.26
C ALA A 20 1.00 -3.13 -20.04
N VAL A 21 2.30 -2.98 -19.80
CA VAL A 21 3.00 -3.50 -18.63
C VAL A 21 3.65 -2.34 -17.89
N ILE A 22 3.28 -2.17 -16.63
CA ILE A 22 3.81 -1.10 -15.78
C ILE A 22 4.98 -1.67 -14.97
N PRO A 23 6.22 -1.22 -15.19
CA PRO A 23 7.36 -1.69 -14.40
C PRO A 23 7.29 -1.12 -12.98
N LEU A 24 7.83 -1.85 -12.01
CA LEU A 24 8.07 -1.31 -10.66
C LEU A 24 9.13 -0.21 -10.72
N SER A 25 8.98 0.80 -9.87
CA SER A 25 10.08 1.71 -9.55
C SER A 25 11.22 0.96 -8.85
N TYR A 26 12.43 1.52 -8.85
CA TYR A 26 13.58 0.91 -8.15
C TYR A 26 13.32 0.66 -6.65
N ALA A 27 12.60 1.56 -5.99
CA ALA A 27 12.24 1.39 -4.58
C ALA A 27 11.27 0.22 -4.39
N GLN A 28 10.25 0.11 -5.25
CA GLN A 28 9.31 -1.02 -5.23
C GLN A 28 10.01 -2.34 -5.55
N GLN A 29 10.91 -2.38 -6.54
CA GLN A 29 11.68 -3.59 -6.89
C GLN A 29 12.53 -4.07 -5.70
N ARG A 30 13.18 -3.15 -4.98
CA ARG A 30 13.96 -3.48 -3.79
C ARG A 30 13.08 -4.09 -2.70
N LEU A 31 11.93 -3.48 -2.40
CA LEU A 31 11.03 -3.99 -1.37
C LEU A 31 10.43 -5.34 -1.76
N TRP A 32 10.03 -5.53 -3.03
CA TRP A 32 9.56 -6.80 -3.55
C TRP A 32 10.61 -7.90 -3.43
N PHE A 33 11.87 -7.59 -3.79
CA PHE A 33 12.99 -8.52 -3.64
C PHE A 33 13.20 -8.91 -2.17
N LEU A 34 13.21 -7.92 -1.26
CA LEU A 34 13.38 -8.18 0.17
C LEU A 34 12.24 -9.04 0.73
N ASN A 35 11.00 -8.75 0.35
CA ASN A 35 9.85 -9.57 0.73
C ASN A 35 10.03 -11.03 0.31
N ARG A 36 10.50 -11.31 -0.92
CA ARG A 36 10.78 -12.68 -1.37
C ARG A 36 12.00 -13.30 -0.68
N PHE A 37 13.07 -12.55 -0.49
CA PHE A 37 14.31 -13.04 0.09
C PHE A 37 14.16 -13.38 1.58
N GLU A 38 13.41 -12.58 2.33
CA GLU A 38 13.17 -12.77 3.76
C GLU A 38 12.04 -13.78 4.03
N GLY A 39 11.34 -14.28 3.01
CA GLY A 39 10.22 -15.22 3.17
C GLY A 39 8.93 -14.56 3.65
N GLY A 40 8.68 -13.34 3.21
CA GLY A 40 7.46 -12.58 3.51
C GLY A 40 7.45 -11.94 4.89
N VAL A 41 8.62 -11.69 5.50
CA VAL A 41 8.70 -11.01 6.80
C VAL A 41 8.12 -9.60 6.68
N ALA A 42 7.31 -9.23 7.67
CA ALA A 42 6.52 -8.00 7.69
C ALA A 42 7.33 -6.76 8.13
N THR A 43 8.64 -6.74 7.88
CA THR A 43 9.60 -5.71 8.33
C THR A 43 9.18 -4.28 7.96
N TYR A 44 8.40 -4.13 6.88
CA TYR A 44 8.00 -2.85 6.31
C TYR A 44 6.53 -2.49 6.53
N ASN A 45 5.80 -3.25 7.36
CA ASN A 45 4.46 -2.86 7.78
C ASN A 45 4.54 -1.62 8.69
N MET A 46 3.61 -0.68 8.49
CA MET A 46 3.50 0.54 9.27
C MET A 46 2.08 0.68 9.82
N PRO A 47 1.71 -0.09 10.87
CA PRO A 47 0.40 0.06 11.49
C PRO A 47 0.33 1.42 12.20
N ILE A 48 -0.83 2.07 12.10
CA ILE A 48 -1.12 3.35 12.73
C ILE A 48 -2.48 3.24 13.41
N ALA A 49 -2.58 3.76 14.64
CA ALA A 49 -3.84 3.90 15.35
C ALA A 49 -4.12 5.37 15.66
N PHE A 50 -5.41 5.72 15.65
CA PHE A 50 -5.90 7.03 16.03
C PHE A 50 -6.94 6.88 17.13
N GLN A 51 -6.84 7.69 18.17
CA GLN A 51 -7.89 7.81 19.18
C GLN A 51 -8.88 8.88 18.74
N ILE A 52 -10.14 8.49 18.56
CA ILE A 52 -11.23 9.40 18.18
C ILE A 52 -12.13 9.55 19.41
N ASN A 53 -12.29 10.78 19.88
CA ASN A 53 -13.19 11.10 20.98
C ASN A 53 -14.52 11.61 20.41
N GLY A 54 -15.63 11.00 20.84
CA GLY A 54 -16.97 11.35 20.40
C GLY A 54 -17.64 10.26 19.57
N ALA A 55 -18.82 10.57 19.03
CA ALA A 55 -19.55 9.65 18.18
C ALA A 55 -18.84 9.51 16.82
N ILE A 56 -18.68 8.27 16.38
CA ILE A 56 -18.13 7.93 15.07
C ILE A 56 -19.23 7.37 14.19
N ASP A 57 -19.40 7.95 13.00
CA ASP A 57 -20.24 7.38 11.95
C ASP A 57 -19.40 6.38 11.15
N VAL A 58 -19.60 5.10 11.43
CA VAL A 58 -18.84 4.00 10.85
C VAL A 58 -19.10 3.88 9.34
N ASP A 59 -20.32 4.15 8.89
CA ASP A 59 -20.68 4.04 7.47
C ASP A 59 -20.08 5.19 6.66
N ALA A 60 -20.08 6.41 7.23
CA ALA A 60 -19.41 7.55 6.63
C ALA A 60 -17.89 7.36 6.57
N LEU A 61 -17.26 6.86 7.64
CA LEU A 61 -15.83 6.55 7.64
C LEU A 61 -15.50 5.44 6.62
N GLY A 62 -16.33 4.39 6.55
CA GLY A 62 -16.16 3.33 5.56
C GLY A 62 -16.22 3.86 4.13
N SER A 63 -17.16 4.75 3.84
CA SER A 63 -17.27 5.42 2.53
C SER A 63 -16.06 6.30 2.22
N ALA A 64 -15.56 7.03 3.22
CA ALA A 64 -14.35 7.86 3.06
C ALA A 64 -13.10 7.01 2.76
N LEU A 65 -12.96 5.84 3.39
CA LEU A 65 -11.88 4.90 3.07
C LEU A 65 -12.00 4.34 1.64
N ASP A 66 -13.22 4.03 1.20
CA ASP A 66 -13.49 3.59 -0.17
C ASP A 66 -13.15 4.68 -1.20
N ASP A 67 -13.43 5.95 -0.90
CA ASP A 67 -13.05 7.09 -1.74
C ASP A 67 -11.53 7.25 -1.85
N VAL A 68 -10.81 7.10 -0.74
CA VAL A 68 -9.34 7.14 -0.72
C VAL A 68 -8.74 6.02 -1.58
N ILE A 69 -9.22 4.78 -1.44
CA ILE A 69 -8.77 3.64 -2.27
C ILE A 69 -9.10 3.84 -3.75
N THR A 70 -10.31 4.36 -4.04
CA THR A 70 -10.74 4.63 -5.42
C THR A 70 -9.82 5.66 -6.08
N ARG A 71 -9.50 6.74 -5.35
CA ARG A 71 -8.63 7.83 -5.80
C ARG A 71 -7.17 7.41 -5.98
N HIS A 72 -6.65 6.54 -5.12
CA HIS A 72 -5.23 6.23 -5.06
C HIS A 72 -4.94 4.81 -5.57
N GLU A 73 -4.47 4.71 -6.83
CA GLU A 73 -4.11 3.44 -7.45
C GLU A 73 -3.06 2.64 -6.66
N SER A 74 -2.12 3.32 -6.00
CA SER A 74 -1.10 2.68 -5.18
C SER A 74 -1.65 1.85 -4.02
N LEU A 75 -2.85 2.17 -3.52
CA LEU A 75 -3.53 1.41 -2.45
C LEU A 75 -4.27 0.17 -2.95
N ARG A 76 -4.32 -0.03 -4.28
CA ARG A 76 -4.96 -1.15 -4.96
C ARG A 76 -4.07 -1.67 -6.07
N THR A 77 -2.76 -1.70 -5.81
CA THR A 77 -1.75 -2.21 -6.73
C THR A 77 -1.10 -3.45 -6.13
N VAL A 78 -1.20 -4.56 -6.86
CA VAL A 78 -0.51 -5.82 -6.54
C VAL A 78 0.70 -5.99 -7.46
N PHE A 79 1.61 -6.86 -7.08
CA PHE A 79 2.92 -7.10 -7.70
C PHE A 79 3.11 -8.57 -8.11
N PRO A 80 2.27 -9.11 -9.01
CA PRO A 80 2.47 -10.45 -9.54
C PRO A 80 3.78 -10.50 -10.33
N ASP A 81 4.40 -11.67 -10.37
CA ASP A 81 5.57 -11.90 -11.21
C ASP A 81 5.22 -12.80 -12.40
N VAL A 82 5.83 -12.49 -13.54
CA VAL A 82 5.81 -13.34 -14.72
C VAL A 82 7.25 -13.79 -14.96
N GLN A 83 7.51 -15.08 -14.74
CA GLN A 83 8.84 -15.67 -14.90
C GLN A 83 9.92 -14.98 -14.02
N GLY A 84 9.56 -14.60 -12.78
CA GLY A 84 10.48 -13.96 -11.84
C GLY A 84 10.66 -12.45 -12.02
N VAL A 85 9.95 -11.83 -12.97
CA VAL A 85 9.97 -10.37 -13.16
C VAL A 85 8.66 -9.77 -12.62
N PRO A 86 8.71 -8.91 -11.58
CA PRO A 86 7.50 -8.29 -11.04
C PRO A 86 7.00 -7.17 -11.95
N LEU A 87 5.67 -7.02 -11.98
CA LEU A 87 4.99 -5.91 -12.63
C LEU A 87 3.98 -5.26 -11.68
N GLN A 88 3.61 -4.01 -11.93
CA GLN A 88 2.53 -3.36 -11.20
C GLN A 88 1.20 -3.67 -11.87
N GLN A 89 0.28 -4.27 -11.13
CA GLN A 89 -1.08 -4.50 -11.58
C GLN A 89 -2.05 -3.75 -10.66
N VAL A 90 -2.68 -2.71 -11.21
CA VAL A 90 -3.69 -1.95 -10.49
C VAL A 90 -5.03 -2.68 -10.63
N ILE A 91 -5.59 -3.16 -9.52
CA ILE A 91 -6.90 -3.82 -9.51
C ILE A 91 -8.04 -2.78 -9.46
N PRO A 92 -9.24 -3.10 -9.96
CA PRO A 92 -10.41 -2.22 -9.84
C PRO A 92 -10.71 -1.92 -8.37
N ALA A 93 -11.06 -0.67 -8.06
CA ALA A 93 -11.56 -0.32 -6.75
C ALA A 93 -12.92 -0.97 -6.52
N GLN A 94 -13.15 -1.48 -5.30
CA GLN A 94 -14.41 -2.07 -4.87
C GLN A 94 -14.71 -1.60 -3.45
N PRO A 95 -15.99 -1.34 -3.11
CA PRO A 95 -16.37 -0.97 -1.75
C PRO A 95 -15.90 -2.02 -0.74
N GLY A 96 -15.28 -1.56 0.35
CA GLY A 96 -14.79 -2.42 1.42
C GLY A 96 -13.48 -3.16 1.13
N LEU A 97 -12.75 -2.83 0.06
CA LEU A 97 -11.45 -3.47 -0.24
C LEU A 97 -10.47 -3.42 0.96
N TRP A 98 -10.48 -2.32 1.73
CA TRP A 98 -9.67 -2.15 2.94
C TRP A 98 -9.97 -3.15 4.06
N ARG A 99 -11.14 -3.81 4.03
CA ARG A 99 -11.54 -4.78 5.06
C ARG A 99 -10.90 -6.14 4.85
N ARG A 100 -10.37 -6.42 3.65
CA ARG A 100 -9.80 -7.74 3.27
C ARG A 100 -10.71 -8.92 3.65
N GLY A 101 -12.02 -8.77 3.42
CA GLY A 101 -13.04 -9.79 3.76
C GLY A 101 -13.42 -9.87 5.25
N GLY A 102 -12.80 -9.08 6.12
CA GLY A 102 -13.12 -8.98 7.54
C GLY A 102 -14.25 -7.99 7.88
N PRO A 103 -14.62 -7.90 9.17
CA PRO A 103 -15.59 -6.90 9.62
C PRO A 103 -15.02 -5.48 9.58
N ALA A 104 -15.89 -4.48 9.39
CA ALA A 104 -15.50 -3.07 9.42
C ALA A 104 -15.14 -2.58 10.84
N VAL A 105 -15.74 -3.20 11.86
CA VAL A 105 -15.56 -2.86 13.27
C VAL A 105 -15.32 -4.14 14.05
N VAL A 106 -14.28 -4.13 14.86
CA VAL A 106 -13.99 -5.16 15.85
C VAL A 106 -14.10 -4.55 17.24
N GLN A 107 -14.65 -5.32 18.18
CA GLN A 107 -14.71 -4.93 19.59
C GLN A 107 -13.48 -5.51 20.29
N LEU A 108 -12.66 -4.64 20.86
CA LEU A 108 -11.42 -5.00 21.56
C LEU A 108 -11.41 -4.32 22.92
N GLN A 109 -10.89 -5.01 23.94
CA GLN A 109 -10.59 -4.34 25.20
C GLN A 109 -9.36 -3.46 25.00
N GLU A 110 -9.32 -2.32 25.69
CA GLU A 110 -8.23 -1.34 25.58
C GLU A 110 -6.85 -1.95 25.83
N SER A 111 -6.77 -2.93 26.75
CA SER A 111 -5.53 -3.65 27.07
C SER A 111 -4.95 -4.45 25.89
N TYR A 112 -5.76 -4.82 24.90
CA TYR A 112 -5.32 -5.59 23.73
C TYR A 112 -4.99 -4.74 22.51
N VAL A 113 -5.16 -3.41 22.57
CA VAL A 113 -4.92 -2.53 21.41
C VAL A 113 -3.46 -2.58 20.96
N VAL A 114 -2.52 -2.65 21.91
CA VAL A 114 -1.08 -2.75 21.59
C VAL A 114 -0.76 -4.10 20.94
N ASP A 115 -1.30 -5.20 21.49
CA ASP A 115 -1.09 -6.54 20.95
C ASP A 115 -1.67 -6.67 19.53
N GLU A 116 -2.84 -6.07 19.30
CA GLU A 116 -3.45 -6.01 17.96
C GLU A 116 -2.57 -5.22 16.99
N LEU A 117 -2.01 -4.08 17.40
CA LEU A 117 -1.09 -3.31 16.55
C LEU A 117 0.18 -4.08 16.22
N ILE A 118 0.72 -4.86 17.17
CA ILE A 118 1.85 -5.75 16.92
C ILE A 118 1.44 -6.84 15.93
N SER A 119 0.27 -7.45 16.10
CA SER A 119 -0.24 -8.45 15.15
C SER A 119 -0.37 -7.89 13.73
N LEU A 120 -0.85 -6.66 13.58
CA LEU A 120 -0.91 -5.96 12.30
C LEU A 120 0.49 -5.64 11.74
N ALA A 121 1.46 -5.31 12.61
CA ALA A 121 2.86 -5.13 12.21
C ALA A 121 3.48 -6.43 11.68
N GLU A 122 3.07 -7.58 12.22
CA GLU A 122 3.61 -8.89 11.86
C GLU A 122 2.85 -9.57 10.71
N TYR A 123 1.72 -9.00 10.28
CA TYR A 123 0.91 -9.54 9.21
C TYR A 123 1.67 -9.65 7.89
N ARG A 124 1.66 -10.84 7.29
CA ARG A 124 2.38 -11.11 6.04
C ARG A 124 1.43 -10.98 4.86
N PHE A 125 1.63 -9.94 4.06
CA PHE A 125 0.89 -9.74 2.81
C PHE A 125 1.42 -10.65 1.70
N ASP A 126 0.51 -11.27 0.94
CA ASP A 126 0.82 -11.80 -0.39
C ASP A 126 0.78 -10.66 -1.41
N LEU A 127 1.94 -10.07 -1.67
CA LEU A 127 2.06 -8.95 -2.60
C LEU A 127 1.58 -9.26 -4.03
N SER A 128 1.37 -10.53 -4.40
CA SER A 128 0.83 -10.88 -5.72
C SER A 128 -0.70 -10.76 -5.83
N ALA A 129 -1.39 -10.72 -4.70
CA ALA A 129 -2.85 -10.79 -4.62
C ALA A 129 -3.50 -9.75 -3.68
N GLU A 130 -2.72 -9.17 -2.77
CA GLU A 130 -3.16 -8.26 -1.70
C GLU A 130 -2.47 -6.90 -1.70
#